data_AF-A0A9X3S5N1-F1
#
_entry.id   AF-A0A9X3S5N1-F1
#
_cell.length_a   1.000
_cell.length_b   1.000
_cell.length_c   1.000
_cell.angle_alpha   90.00
_cell.angle_beta   90.00
_cell.angle_gamma   90.00
#
_symmetry.space_group_name_H-M   'P 1'
#
loop_
_entity.id
_entity.type
_entity.pdbx_description
1 polymer ?
#
loop_
_entity_poly.entity_id
_entity_poly.type
_entity_poly.pdbx_seq_one_letter_code
_entity_poly.pdbx_strand_id
1 'polypeptide(L)'
;MSRHNKGKRRRRPKSTAPQVPPRAPRRMTPALEERPKAPWHPFPLVEVSVLIGIVCIGVGFFSRDSAGGRTILALGFVLGALGGLDTAAREHFSGYRSHTLVLAAFPAVAAAVLTALAGVPNVLVPVLLVAVFMVAFVVLRGAWERSAGG
;
A
#
# COMPACT_ATOMS: atom_id res chain seq x y z
N MET A 1 -23.16 -9.51 78.78
CA MET A 1 -21.84 -8.96 78.42
C MET A 1 -21.58 -9.22 76.94
N SER A 2 -21.82 -8.24 76.05
CA SER A 2 -21.66 -8.41 74.60
C SER A 2 -20.52 -7.52 74.10
N ARG A 3 -19.43 -8.13 73.60
CA ARG A 3 -18.26 -7.42 73.07
C ARG A 3 -18.51 -7.05 71.60
N HIS A 4 -18.64 -5.76 71.37
CA HIS A 4 -18.90 -5.13 70.09
C HIS A 4 -17.61 -5.05 69.25
N ASN A 5 -17.44 -5.92 68.24
CA ASN A 5 -16.26 -5.96 67.37
C ASN A 5 -16.45 -4.99 66.18
N LYS A 6 -15.97 -3.75 66.32
CA LYS A 6 -15.97 -2.76 65.22
C LYS A 6 -14.82 -3.09 64.25
N GLY A 7 -15.16 -3.77 63.15
CA GLY A 7 -14.28 -3.97 62.02
C GLY A 7 -13.76 -2.63 61.48
N LYS A 8 -12.45 -2.40 61.61
CA LYS A 8 -11.76 -1.23 61.03
C LYS A 8 -11.88 -1.27 59.51
N ARG A 9 -12.82 -0.50 58.95
CA ARG A 9 -12.84 -0.18 57.51
C ARG A 9 -11.54 0.53 57.15
N ARG A 10 -10.58 -0.21 56.58
CA ARG A 10 -9.37 0.37 55.97
C ARG A 10 -9.82 1.34 54.88
N ARG A 11 -9.57 2.64 55.08
CA ARG A 11 -9.74 3.66 54.04
C ARG A 11 -8.83 3.30 52.87
N ARG A 12 -9.43 3.00 51.72
CA ARG A 12 -8.71 2.80 50.45
C ARG A 12 -8.02 4.12 50.10
N PRO A 13 -6.69 4.16 49.90
CA PRO A 13 -6.00 5.38 49.51
C PRO A 13 -6.58 5.86 48.18
N LYS A 14 -6.87 7.16 48.12
CA LYS A 14 -7.40 7.83 46.93
C LYS A 14 -6.28 7.83 45.89
N SER A 15 -6.44 7.04 44.83
CA SER A 15 -5.46 6.99 43.73
C SER A 15 -5.31 8.39 43.13
N THR A 16 -4.11 8.95 43.22
CA THR A 16 -3.69 10.23 42.62
C THR A 16 -3.20 10.08 41.18
N ALA A 17 -3.39 8.91 40.57
CA ALA A 17 -3.06 8.74 39.16
C ALA A 17 -3.90 9.71 38.32
N PRO A 18 -3.30 10.46 37.39
CA PRO A 18 -4.03 11.26 36.42
C PRO A 18 -5.10 10.37 35.77
N GLN A 19 -6.36 10.80 35.80
CA GLN A 19 -7.41 10.11 35.05
C GLN A 19 -7.06 10.25 33.58
N VAL A 20 -6.43 9.20 33.02
CA VAL A 20 -6.29 9.07 31.57
C VAL A 20 -7.72 9.01 31.03
N PRO A 21 -8.15 9.96 30.18
CA PRO A 21 -9.47 9.90 29.57
C PRO A 21 -9.64 8.52 28.95
N PRO A 22 -10.82 7.88 29.10
CA PRO A 22 -11.08 6.62 28.41
C PRO A 22 -10.70 6.79 26.95
N ARG A 23 -9.69 6.04 26.49
CA ARG A 23 -9.27 6.08 25.10
C ARG A 23 -10.50 5.74 24.29
N ALA A 24 -10.98 6.69 23.48
CA ALA A 24 -12.16 6.48 22.65
C ALA A 24 -12.01 5.11 21.95
N PRO A 25 -13.05 4.26 21.96
CA PRO A 25 -12.96 2.96 21.33
C PRO A 25 -12.47 3.17 19.91
N ARG A 26 -11.36 2.52 19.56
CA ARG A 26 -10.81 2.55 18.22
C ARG A 26 -11.89 1.93 17.34
N ARG A 27 -12.72 2.74 16.67
CA ARG A 27 -13.71 2.26 15.70
C ARG A 27 -12.93 1.44 14.68
N MET A 28 -13.05 0.13 14.75
CA MET A 28 -12.21 -0.77 13.98
C MET A 28 -12.78 -1.11 12.61
N THR A 29 -13.99 -0.63 12.27
CA THR A 29 -14.62 -0.94 10.98
C THR A 29 -15.73 0.06 10.66
N PRO A 30 -15.51 0.94 9.67
CA PRO A 30 -16.31 0.89 8.43
C PRO A 30 -15.46 1.05 7.15
N ALA A 31 -14.16 0.76 7.20
CA ALA A 31 -13.24 1.05 6.09
C ALA A 31 -13.44 0.19 4.82
N LEU A 32 -14.11 -0.96 4.93
CA LEU A 32 -14.35 -1.84 3.77
C LEU A 32 -15.50 -1.34 2.88
N GLU A 33 -16.54 -0.72 3.46
CA GLU A 33 -17.67 -0.16 2.70
C GLU A 33 -17.30 1.16 2.01
N GLU A 34 -16.41 1.96 2.61
CA GLU A 34 -15.93 3.24 2.06
C GLU A 34 -14.84 3.10 0.99
N ARG A 35 -14.28 1.89 0.79
CA ARG A 35 -13.26 1.66 -0.22
C ARG A 35 -13.87 1.87 -1.62
N PRO A 36 -13.23 2.65 -2.50
CA PRO A 36 -13.73 2.87 -3.85
C PRO A 36 -13.93 1.54 -4.58
N LYS A 37 -15.15 1.32 -5.06
CA LYS A 37 -15.46 0.12 -5.85
C LYS A 37 -14.81 0.22 -7.22
N ALA A 38 -14.33 -0.92 -7.70
CA ALA A 38 -13.81 -1.05 -9.05
C ALA A 38 -14.90 -0.76 -10.10
N PRO A 39 -14.56 -0.14 -11.26
CA PRO A 39 -15.49 -0.01 -12.39
C PRO A 39 -16.01 -1.35 -12.92
N TRP A 40 -15.24 -2.42 -12.73
CA TRP A 40 -15.57 -3.79 -13.12
C TRP A 40 -16.21 -4.62 -12.00
N HIS A 41 -16.60 -4.01 -10.88
CA HIS A 41 -17.33 -4.72 -9.83
C HIS A 41 -18.63 -5.31 -10.41
N PRO A 42 -18.97 -6.60 -10.14
CA PRO A 42 -18.42 -7.48 -9.11
C PRO A 42 -17.27 -8.41 -9.55
N PHE A 43 -16.76 -8.28 -10.78
CA PHE A 43 -15.77 -9.21 -11.32
C PHE A 43 -14.36 -8.93 -10.75
N PRO A 44 -13.68 -9.90 -10.09
CA PRO A 44 -12.42 -9.66 -9.38
C PRO A 44 -11.20 -9.64 -10.32
N LEU A 45 -11.17 -8.70 -11.29
CA LEU A 45 -10.09 -8.60 -12.28
C LEU A 45 -8.70 -8.41 -11.67
N VAL A 46 -8.61 -7.63 -10.59
CA VAL A 46 -7.33 -7.36 -9.93
C VAL A 46 -6.80 -8.62 -9.29
N GLU A 47 -7.64 -9.29 -8.52
CA GLU A 47 -7.30 -10.50 -7.78
C GLU A 47 -6.89 -11.62 -8.74
N VAL A 48 -7.62 -11.78 -9.84
CA VAL A 48 -7.27 -12.74 -10.90
C VAL A 48 -5.94 -12.37 -11.55
N SER A 49 -5.71 -11.09 -11.87
CA SER A 49 -4.45 -10.64 -12.47
C SER A 49 -3.25 -10.87 -11.55
N VAL A 50 -3.40 -10.58 -10.26
CA VAL A 50 -2.36 -10.82 -9.24
C VAL A 50 -2.13 -12.32 -9.05
N LEU A 51 -3.19 -13.13 -8.98
CA LEU A 51 -3.08 -14.58 -8.84
C LEU A 51 -2.33 -15.19 -10.02
N ILE A 52 -2.72 -14.86 -11.25
CA ILE A 52 -2.02 -15.31 -12.47
C ILE A 52 -0.57 -14.81 -12.44
N GLY A 53 -0.34 -13.55 -12.05
CA GLY A 53 0.99 -12.98 -11.90
C GLY A 53 1.89 -13.78 -10.95
N ILE A 54 1.39 -14.12 -9.76
CA ILE A 54 2.10 -14.93 -8.77
C ILE A 54 2.42 -16.33 -9.32
N VAL A 55 1.47 -16.97 -9.99
CA VAL A 55 1.68 -18.29 -10.61
C VAL A 55 2.76 -18.20 -11.69
N CYS A 56 2.69 -17.20 -12.58
CA CYS A 56 3.71 -16.95 -13.59
C CYS A 56 5.08 -16.69 -12.96
N ILE A 57 5.18 -15.91 -11.88
CA ILE A 57 6.43 -15.69 -11.16
C ILE A 57 6.97 -17.02 -10.62
N GLY A 58 6.13 -17.84 -9.97
CA GLY A 58 6.53 -19.15 -9.47
C GLY A 58 7.08 -20.05 -10.58
N VAL A 59 6.29 -20.27 -11.65
CA VAL A 59 6.68 -21.10 -12.79
C VAL A 59 7.94 -20.58 -13.48
N GLY A 60 7.98 -19.27 -13.75
CA GLY A 60 9.11 -18.62 -14.40
C GLY A 60 10.39 -18.67 -13.58
N PHE A 61 10.28 -18.57 -12.25
CA PHE A 61 11.43 -18.67 -11.34
C PHE A 61 12.05 -20.08 -11.36
N PHE A 62 11.23 -21.13 -11.31
CA PHE A 62 11.72 -22.51 -11.39
C PHE A 62 12.23 -22.90 -12.79
N SER A 63 11.82 -22.18 -13.84
CA SER A 63 12.20 -22.45 -15.23
C SER A 63 13.14 -21.40 -15.83
N ARG A 64 13.82 -20.60 -14.98
CA ARG A 64 14.63 -19.41 -15.35
C ARG A 64 15.75 -19.66 -16.36
N ASP A 65 16.23 -20.89 -16.44
CA ASP A 65 17.32 -21.27 -17.35
C ASP A 65 16.85 -21.28 -18.81
N SER A 66 15.56 -21.56 -19.04
CA SER A 66 14.94 -21.52 -20.36
C SER A 66 14.51 -20.11 -20.78
N ALA A 67 14.53 -19.82 -22.09
CA ALA A 67 14.03 -18.55 -22.62
C ALA A 67 12.53 -18.36 -22.29
N GLY A 68 11.73 -19.44 -22.38
CA GLY A 68 10.31 -19.42 -22.02
C GLY A 68 10.04 -19.15 -20.54
N GLY A 69 10.89 -19.64 -19.64
CA GLY A 69 10.76 -19.33 -18.21
C GLY A 69 11.01 -17.87 -17.90
N ARG A 70 11.99 -17.23 -18.56
CA ARG A 70 12.26 -15.78 -18.40
C ARG A 70 11.11 -14.92 -18.91
N THR A 71 10.47 -15.29 -20.02
CA THR A 71 9.31 -14.55 -20.53
C THR A 71 8.09 -14.71 -19.62
N ILE A 72 7.83 -15.92 -19.11
CA ILE A 72 6.76 -16.17 -18.13
C ILE A 72 7.03 -15.38 -16.84
N LEU A 73 8.28 -15.33 -16.38
CA LEU A 73 8.67 -14.56 -15.20
C LEU A 73 8.41 -13.05 -15.41
N ALA A 74 8.82 -12.50 -16.55
CA ALA A 74 8.58 -11.11 -16.91
C ALA A 74 7.07 -10.79 -16.98
N LEU A 75 6.29 -11.68 -17.61
CA LEU A 75 4.83 -11.56 -17.67
C LEU A 75 4.21 -11.53 -16.26
N GLY A 76 4.69 -12.39 -15.36
CA GLY A 76 4.22 -12.44 -13.99
C GLY A 76 4.46 -11.14 -13.22
N PHE A 77 5.65 -10.54 -13.37
CA PHE A 77 5.94 -9.22 -12.80
C PHE A 77 5.03 -8.12 -13.38
N VAL A 78 4.80 -8.13 -14.69
CA VAL A 78 3.91 -7.16 -15.35
C VAL A 78 2.48 -7.28 -14.83
N LEU A 79 1.94 -8.50 -14.76
CA LEU A 79 0.57 -8.74 -14.26
C LEU A 79 0.40 -8.36 -12.79
N GLY A 80 1.36 -8.74 -11.94
CA GLY A 80 1.35 -8.35 -10.53
C GLY A 80 1.45 -6.84 -10.33
N ALA A 81 2.32 -6.18 -11.10
CA ALA A 81 2.47 -4.73 -11.06
C ALA A 81 1.21 -4.00 -11.57
N LEU A 82 0.53 -4.51 -12.60
CA LEU A 82 -0.74 -3.97 -13.10
C LEU A 82 -1.86 -4.08 -12.05
N GLY A 83 -2.00 -5.23 -11.39
CA GLY A 83 -3.00 -5.41 -10.32
C GLY A 83 -2.76 -4.47 -9.13
N GLY A 84 -1.50 -4.34 -8.71
CA GLY A 84 -1.11 -3.39 -7.66
C GLY A 84 -1.33 -1.94 -8.06
N LEU A 85 -0.95 -1.57 -9.30
CA LEU A 85 -1.08 -0.20 -9.82
C LEU A 85 -2.54 0.24 -9.90
N ASP A 86 -3.42 -0.61 -10.42
CA ASP A 86 -4.84 -0.31 -10.54
C ASP A 86 -5.47 0.00 -9.16
N THR A 87 -5.16 -0.83 -8.17
CA THR A 87 -5.63 -0.64 -6.79
C THR A 87 -5.07 0.64 -6.18
N ALA A 88 -3.75 0.85 -6.29
CA ALA A 88 -3.08 2.03 -5.74
C ALA A 88 -3.59 3.32 -6.37
N ALA A 89 -3.81 3.33 -7.69
CA ALA A 89 -4.34 4.49 -8.41
C ALA A 89 -5.72 4.86 -7.90
N ARG A 90 -6.63 3.88 -7.77
CA ARG A 90 -8.00 4.12 -7.27
C ARG A 90 -8.03 4.70 -5.88
N GLU A 91 -7.29 4.09 -4.96
CA GLU A 91 -7.25 4.53 -3.57
C GLU A 91 -6.59 5.90 -3.40
N HIS A 92 -5.62 6.21 -4.27
CA HIS A 92 -4.93 7.49 -4.28
C HIS A 92 -5.81 8.61 -4.83
N PHE A 93 -6.44 8.39 -5.98
CA PHE A 93 -7.28 9.40 -6.64
C PHE A 93 -8.61 9.61 -5.92
N SER A 94 -9.08 8.64 -5.13
CA SER A 94 -10.27 8.79 -4.29
C SER A 94 -9.99 9.46 -2.94
N GLY A 95 -8.73 9.80 -2.62
CA GLY A 95 -8.34 10.34 -1.32
C GLY A 95 -8.34 9.32 -0.16
N TYR A 96 -8.60 8.03 -0.41
CA TYR A 96 -8.71 7.00 0.63
C TYR A 96 -7.37 6.68 1.32
N ARG A 97 -6.29 6.56 0.53
CA ARG A 97 -4.91 6.39 1.02
C ARG A 97 -3.89 6.97 0.05
N SER A 98 -2.87 7.64 0.58
CA SER A 98 -1.75 8.14 -0.23
C SER A 98 -0.85 6.99 -0.71
N HIS A 99 -0.84 6.72 -2.01
CA HIS A 99 0.07 5.76 -2.65
C HIS A 99 1.13 6.45 -3.52
N THR A 100 1.41 7.73 -3.25
CA THR A 100 2.30 8.59 -4.06
C THR A 100 3.65 7.95 -4.37
N LEU A 101 4.30 7.33 -3.37
CA LEU A 101 5.61 6.68 -3.55
C LEU A 101 5.53 5.51 -4.53
N VAL A 102 4.54 4.63 -4.35
CA VAL A 102 4.34 3.44 -5.20
C VAL A 102 3.98 3.86 -6.63
N LEU A 103 3.07 4.84 -6.77
CA LEU A 103 2.65 5.37 -8.06
C LEU A 103 3.78 6.11 -8.79
N ALA A 104 4.65 6.83 -8.07
CA ALA A 104 5.80 7.51 -8.65
C ALA A 104 6.93 6.55 -9.07
N ALA A 105 7.07 5.42 -8.37
CA ALA A 105 8.04 4.39 -8.73
C ALA A 105 7.72 3.74 -10.08
N PHE A 106 6.44 3.60 -10.45
CA PHE A 106 6.02 2.95 -11.68
C PHE A 106 6.58 3.61 -12.97
N PRO A 107 6.37 4.92 -13.23
CA PRO A 107 6.96 5.59 -14.39
C PRO A 107 8.49 5.66 -14.31
N ALA A 108 9.08 5.70 -13.12
CA ALA A 108 10.54 5.70 -12.96
C ALA A 108 11.17 4.37 -13.39
N VAL A 109 10.57 3.24 -13.00
CA VAL A 109 10.98 1.91 -13.45
C VAL A 109 10.77 1.76 -14.95
N ALA A 110 9.63 2.22 -15.48
CA ALA A 110 9.38 2.20 -16.92
C ALA A 110 10.45 2.99 -17.69
N ALA A 111 10.83 4.19 -17.22
CA ALA A 111 11.89 4.99 -17.82
C ALA A 111 13.25 4.27 -17.75
N ALA A 112 13.57 3.60 -16.64
CA ALA A 112 14.80 2.82 -16.50
C ALA A 112 14.86 1.66 -17.52
N VAL A 113 13.75 0.96 -17.72
CA VAL A 113 13.67 -0.13 -18.72
C VAL A 113 13.82 0.44 -20.14
N LEU A 114 13.10 1.52 -20.48
CA LEU A 114 13.17 2.13 -21.81
C LEU A 114 14.57 2.66 -22.13
N THR A 115 15.22 3.31 -21.17
CA THR A 115 16.58 3.84 -21.35
C THR A 115 17.62 2.72 -21.50
N ALA A 116 17.48 1.62 -20.76
CA ALA A 116 18.31 0.44 -20.93
C ALA A 116 18.13 -0.19 -22.32
N LEU A 117 16.90 -0.29 -22.82
CA LEU A 117 16.61 -0.82 -24.17
C LEU A 117 17.11 0.10 -25.28
N ALA A 118 17.09 1.41 -25.07
CA ALA A 118 17.58 2.40 -26.02
C ALA A 118 19.12 2.50 -26.06
N GLY A 119 19.84 1.75 -25.22
CA GLY A 119 21.31 1.78 -25.16
C GLY A 119 21.87 3.08 -24.56
N VAL A 120 21.09 3.76 -23.72
CA VAL A 120 21.53 4.97 -23.03
C VAL A 120 22.70 4.62 -22.08
N PRO A 121 23.74 5.46 -21.95
CA PRO A 121 24.84 5.22 -21.02
C PRO A 121 24.35 4.92 -19.60
N ASN A 122 24.88 3.87 -18.97
CA ASN A 122 24.47 3.40 -17.65
C ASN A 122 24.55 4.47 -16.55
N VAL A 123 25.40 5.49 -16.72
CA VAL A 123 25.54 6.62 -15.78
C VAL A 123 24.33 7.56 -15.85
N LEU A 124 23.67 7.67 -17.01
CA LEU A 124 22.49 8.52 -17.18
C LEU A 124 21.19 7.84 -16.72
N VAL A 125 21.13 6.51 -16.72
CA VAL A 125 19.96 5.74 -16.25
C VAL A 125 19.53 6.13 -14.83
N PRO A 126 20.40 6.15 -13.79
CA PRO A 126 19.97 6.54 -12.45
C PRO A 126 19.55 8.00 -12.37
N VAL A 127 20.18 8.90 -13.15
CA VAL A 127 19.80 10.32 -13.20
C VAL A 127 18.39 10.48 -13.77
N LEU A 128 18.08 9.80 -14.87
CA LEU A 128 16.76 9.81 -15.49
C LEU A 128 15.71 9.15 -14.60
N LEU A 129 16.05 8.04 -13.93
CA LEU A 129 15.18 7.37 -12.98
C LEU A 129 14.78 8.34 -11.84
N VAL A 130 15.75 8.98 -11.21
CA VAL A 130 15.50 9.94 -10.11
C VAL A 130 14.70 11.14 -10.63
N ALA A 131 15.04 11.67 -11.80
CA ALA A 131 14.32 12.81 -12.38
C ALA A 131 12.84 12.48 -12.64
N VAL A 132 12.56 11.36 -13.31
CA VAL A 132 11.19 10.91 -13.60
C VAL A 132 10.43 10.61 -12.30
N PHE A 133 11.07 9.94 -11.35
CA PHE A 133 10.49 9.67 -10.03
C PHE A 133 10.08 10.95 -9.32
N MET A 134 10.96 11.94 -9.25
CA MET A 134 10.70 13.20 -8.53
C MET A 134 9.58 13.99 -9.19
N VAL A 135 9.57 14.09 -10.53
CA VAL A 135 8.48 14.74 -11.28
C VAL A 135 7.16 14.04 -11.01
N ALA A 136 7.11 12.71 -11.15
CA ALA A 136 5.90 11.93 -10.90
C ALA A 136 5.43 12.08 -9.44
N PHE A 137 6.34 12.04 -8.48
CA PHE A 137 6.04 12.19 -7.06
C PHE A 137 5.38 13.53 -6.75
N VAL A 138 5.93 14.64 -7.25
CA VAL A 138 5.37 15.98 -7.01
C VAL A 138 3.98 16.11 -7.63
N VAL A 139 3.80 15.66 -8.87
CA VAL A 139 2.51 15.71 -9.56
C VAL A 139 1.45 14.87 -8.85
N LEU A 140 1.79 13.64 -8.48
CA LEU A 140 0.88 12.72 -7.80
C LEU A 140 0.57 13.19 -6.37
N ARG A 141 1.53 13.81 -5.68
CA ARG A 141 1.32 14.40 -4.36
C ARG A 141 0.31 15.54 -4.42
N GLY A 142 0.47 16.46 -5.37
CA GLY A 142 -0.49 17.55 -5.58
C GLY A 142 -1.87 17.05 -6.04
N ALA A 143 -1.94 15.93 -6.77
CA ALA A 143 -3.22 15.30 -7.11
C ALA A 143 -3.94 14.76 -5.85
N TRP A 144 -3.20 14.10 -4.94
CA TRP A 144 -3.78 13.60 -3.69
C TRP A 144 -4.24 14.72 -2.75
N GLU A 145 -3.45 15.77 -2.60
CA GLU A 145 -3.83 16.93 -1.77
C GLU A 145 -5.16 17.56 -2.24
N ARG A 146 -5.40 17.59 -3.56
CA ARG A 146 -6.67 18.03 -4.14
C ARG A 146 -7.83 17.07 -3.89
N SER A 147 -7.59 15.76 -3.95
CA SER A 147 -8.62 14.74 -3.69
C SER A 147 -8.94 14.57 -2.21
N ALA A 148 -7.99 14.82 -1.31
CA ALA A 148 -8.13 14.61 0.14
C ALA A 148 -8.61 15.85 0.90
N GLY A 149 -8.49 17.04 0.31
CA GLY A 149 -8.94 18.32 0.90
C GLY A 149 -10.33 18.77 0.45
N GLY A 150 -11.08 17.91 -0.25
CA GLY A 150 -12.48 18.15 -0.66
C GLY A 150 -13.49 17.71 0.39
#